data_AF-A0A661EJR6-F1
#
_entry.id   AF-A0A661EJR6-F1
#
_cell.length_a   1.000
_cell.length_b   1.000
_cell.length_c   1.000
_cell.angle_alpha   90.00
_cell.angle_beta   90.00
_cell.angle_gamma   90.00
#
_symmetry.space_group_name_H-M   'P 1'
#
loop_
_entity.id
_entity.type
_entity.pdbx_description
1 polymer ?
#
loop_
_entity_poly.entity_id
_entity_poly.type
_entity_poly.pdbx_seq_one_letter_code
_entity_poly.pdbx_strand_id
1 'polypeptide(L)'
;MNKFDQSWAAVSGALYDQGLLITSQNRSTGVVLANSPDIDVTATVFTQADGSVRVQFNTKGDINKDPMLIERVTRSYNARMGR
;
A
#
# COMPACT_ATOMS: atom_id res chain seq x y z
N MET A 1 6.17 -17.36 -7.72
CA MET A 1 5.90 -15.93 -7.43
C MET A 1 6.88 -15.50 -6.36
N ASN A 2 7.67 -14.44 -6.60
CA ASN A 2 8.63 -13.96 -5.60
C ASN A 2 7.90 -13.16 -4.50
N LYS A 3 8.49 -13.04 -3.30
CA LYS A 3 7.93 -12.28 -2.17
C LYS A 3 7.56 -10.85 -2.57
N PHE A 4 8.34 -10.23 -3.45
CA PHE A 4 8.05 -8.91 -3.98
C PHE A 4 6.72 -8.90 -4.76
N ASP A 5 6.51 -9.86 -5.66
CA ASP A 5 5.29 -9.94 -6.48
C ASP A 5 4.05 -10.17 -5.61
N GLN A 6 4.20 -11.00 -4.57
CA GLN A 6 3.14 -11.25 -3.60
C GLN A 6 2.80 -9.97 -2.82
N SER A 7 3.80 -9.29 -2.26
CA SER A 7 3.59 -8.03 -1.53
C SER A 7 3.04 -6.94 -2.44
N TRP A 8 3.48 -6.88 -3.70
CA TRP A 8 2.99 -5.93 -4.70
C TRP A 8 1.49 -6.12 -4.95
N ALA A 9 1.07 -7.35 -5.22
CA ALA A 9 -0.35 -7.67 -5.41
C ALA A 9 -1.18 -7.41 -4.14
N ALA A 10 -0.63 -7.71 -2.96
CA ALA A 10 -1.27 -7.45 -1.69
C ALA A 10 -1.46 -5.95 -1.43
N VAL A 11 -0.46 -5.12 -1.74
CA VAL A 11 -0.53 -3.65 -1.61
C VAL A 11 -1.60 -3.07 -2.52
N SER A 12 -1.58 -3.38 -3.82
CA SER A 12 -2.60 -2.86 -4.75
C SER A 12 -4.01 -3.30 -4.36
N GLY A 13 -4.16 -4.56 -3.94
CA GLY A 13 -5.42 -5.08 -3.43
C GLY A 13 -5.89 -4.38 -2.15
N ALA A 14 -4.99 -4.13 -1.21
CA ALA A 14 -5.33 -3.47 0.05
C ALA A 14 -5.78 -2.02 -0.16
N LEU A 15 -5.18 -1.30 -1.12
CA LEU A 15 -5.61 0.04 -1.49
C LEU A 15 -7.00 0.00 -2.13
N TYR A 16 -7.24 -0.96 -3.04
CA TYR A 16 -8.55 -1.14 -3.68
C TYR A 16 -9.66 -1.50 -2.68
N ASP A 17 -9.38 -2.38 -1.70
CA ASP A 17 -10.35 -2.77 -0.66
C ASP A 17 -10.84 -1.58 0.17
N GLN A 18 -10.04 -0.52 0.28
CA GLN A 18 -10.39 0.72 0.99
C GLN A 18 -10.99 1.78 0.06
N GLY A 19 -11.29 1.43 -1.20
CA GLY A 19 -11.89 2.35 -2.17
C GLY A 19 -10.92 3.40 -2.70
N LEU A 20 -9.62 3.23 -2.52
CA LEU A 20 -8.62 4.16 -3.03
C LEU A 20 -8.43 3.97 -4.54
N LEU A 21 -8.41 5.07 -5.27
CA LEU A 21 -8.11 5.08 -6.69
C LEU A 21 -6.59 5.06 -6.89
N ILE A 22 -6.07 4.00 -7.50
CA ILE A 22 -4.65 3.92 -7.85
C ILE A 22 -4.37 4.85 -9.03
N THR A 23 -3.50 5.84 -8.83
CA THR A 23 -3.14 6.84 -9.85
C THR A 23 -1.81 6.53 -10.53
N SER A 24 -0.92 5.80 -9.88
CA SER A 24 0.35 5.36 -10.47
C SER A 24 0.85 4.06 -9.86
N GLN A 25 1.44 3.21 -10.70
CA GLN A 25 2.08 1.97 -10.31
C GLN A 25 3.46 1.90 -10.98
N ASN A 26 4.50 2.16 -10.21
CA ASN A 26 5.88 2.05 -10.68
C ASN A 26 6.57 0.87 -10.00
N ARG A 27 6.58 -0.27 -10.70
CA ARG A 27 7.15 -1.51 -10.19
C ARG A 27 8.67 -1.48 -10.10
N SER A 28 9.36 -0.70 -10.93
CA SER A 28 10.83 -0.63 -10.90
C SER A 28 11.34 0.14 -9.69
N THR A 29 10.59 1.15 -9.22
CA THR A 29 10.91 1.90 -7.99
C THR A 29 10.20 1.35 -6.75
N GLY A 30 9.29 0.39 -6.91
CA GLY A 30 8.53 -0.18 -5.80
C GLY A 30 7.46 0.78 -5.25
N VAL A 31 6.98 1.76 -6.02
CA VAL A 31 6.04 2.78 -5.53
C VAL A 31 4.67 2.62 -6.17
N VAL A 32 3.63 2.64 -5.34
CA VAL A 32 2.22 2.73 -5.75
C VAL A 32 1.63 4.00 -5.14
N LEU A 33 1.04 4.85 -5.99
CA LEU A 33 0.30 6.03 -5.57
C LEU A 33 -1.18 5.77 -5.72
N ALA A 34 -1.94 6.08 -4.68
CA ALA A 34 -3.39 6.02 -4.69
C ALA A 34 -3.98 7.21 -3.95
N ASN A 35 -5.26 7.51 -4.17
CA ASN A 35 -5.93 8.57 -3.43
C ASN A 35 -7.40 8.27 -3.15
N SER A 36 -7.89 8.98 -2.14
CA SER A 36 -9.29 9.30 -1.94
C SER A 36 -9.47 10.80 -2.23
N PRO A 37 -10.70 11.36 -2.23
CA PRO A 37 -10.92 12.76 -2.54
C PRO A 37 -10.04 13.76 -1.75
N ASP A 38 -9.73 13.45 -0.48
CA ASP A 38 -9.04 14.37 0.44
C ASP A 38 -7.67 13.86 0.93
N ILE A 39 -7.32 12.60 0.65
CA ILE A 39 -6.12 11.94 1.19
C ILE A 39 -5.40 11.18 0.07
N ASP A 40 -4.15 11.57 -0.16
CA ASP A 40 -3.19 10.82 -0.96
C ASP A 40 -2.51 9.75 -0.12
N VAL A 41 -2.35 8.56 -0.69
CA VAL A 41 -1.67 7.41 -0.09
C VAL A 41 -0.52 6.97 -0.98
N THR A 42 0.67 6.92 -0.41
CA THR A 42 1.86 6.37 -1.06
C THR A 42 2.21 5.06 -0.39
N ALA A 43 2.22 3.98 -1.16
CA ALA A 43 2.73 2.69 -0.73
C ALA A 43 4.09 2.40 -1.37
N THR A 44 5.06 1.99 -0.57
CA THR A 44 6.41 1.61 -1.02
C THR A 44 6.67 0.15 -0.66
N VAL A 45 7.05 -0.64 -1.66
CA VAL A 45 7.45 -2.04 -1.54
C VAL A 45 8.93 -2.13 -1.84
N PHE A 46 9.73 -2.53 -0.86
CA PHE A 46 11.19 -2.60 -0.99
C PHE A 46 11.71 -3.97 -0.58
N THR A 47 12.51 -4.58 -1.45
CA THR A 47 13.24 -5.82 -1.15
C THR A 47 14.53 -5.48 -0.41
N GLN A 48 14.72 -6.06 0.77
CA GLN A 48 15.88 -5.85 1.61
C GLN A 48 17.05 -6.76 1.17
N ALA A 49 18.27 -6.45 1.63
CA ALA A 49 19.47 -7.22 1.28
C ALA A 49 19.41 -8.68 1.75
N ASP A 50 18.60 -8.98 2.76
CA ASP A 50 18.33 -10.33 3.28
C ASP A 50 17.24 -11.10 2.50
N GLY A 51 16.69 -10.49 1.43
CA GLY A 51 15.63 -11.07 0.62
C GLY A 51 14.23 -10.99 1.25
N SER A 52 14.07 -10.31 2.39
CA SER A 52 12.75 -9.97 2.92
C SER A 52 12.14 -8.78 2.16
N VAL A 53 10.83 -8.59 2.28
CA VAL A 53 10.12 -7.46 1.67
C VAL A 53 9.49 -6.63 2.75
N ARG A 54 9.84 -5.34 2.76
CA ARG A 54 9.23 -4.33 3.61
C ARG A 54 8.20 -3.54 2.81
N VAL A 55 7.04 -3.33 3.41
CA VAL A 55 6.00 -2.46 2.88
C VAL A 55 5.81 -1.30 3.85
N GLN A 56 5.70 -0.10 3.29
CA GLN A 56 5.38 1.11 4.03
C GLN A 56 4.23 1.83 3.34
N PHE A 57 3.29 2.31 4.14
CA PHE A 57 2.21 3.17 3.69
C PHE A 57 2.36 4.53 4.35
N ASN A 58 2.22 5.61 3.59
CA ASN A 58 2.24 6.99 4.07
C ASN A 58 1.02 7.72 3.52
N THR A 59 0.51 8.68 4.28
CA THR A 59 -0.63 9.52 3.87
C THR A 59 -0.24 10.99 3.82
N LYS A 60 -0.88 11.75 2.93
CA LYS A 60 -0.79 13.22 2.85
C LYS A 60 -2.17 13.79 2.54
N GLY A 61 -2.48 14.97 3.05
CA GLY A 61 -3.79 15.62 2.88
C GLY A 61 -4.54 15.76 4.21
N ASP A 62 -5.87 15.87 4.15
CA ASP A 62 -6.71 16.05 5.34
C ASP A 62 -7.01 14.70 6.02
N ILE A 63 -6.00 14.18 6.72
CA ILE A 63 -6.11 12.90 7.46
C ILE A 63 -7.21 12.92 8.54
N ASN A 64 -7.73 14.10 8.95
CA ASN A 64 -8.81 14.18 9.93
C ASN A 64 -10.15 13.71 9.36
N LYS A 65 -10.31 13.69 8.02
CA LYS A 65 -11.48 13.14 7.35
C LYS A 65 -11.57 11.63 7.54
N ASP A 66 -10.43 10.95 7.60
CA ASP A 66 -10.35 9.51 7.80
C ASP A 66 -9.07 9.11 8.54
N PRO A 67 -9.02 9.32 9.87
CA PRO A 67 -7.83 9.06 10.67
C PRO A 67 -7.49 7.56 10.77
N MET A 68 -8.44 6.68 10.44
CA MET A 68 -8.26 5.22 10.49
C MET A 68 -7.85 4.63 9.13
N LEU A 69 -7.77 5.42 8.06
CA LEU A 69 -7.48 4.94 6.70
C LEU A 69 -6.22 4.07 6.66
N ILE A 70 -5.13 4.57 7.24
CA ILE A 70 -3.83 3.88 7.23
C ILE A 70 -3.86 2.54 7.97
N GLU A 71 -4.61 2.47 9.07
CA GLU A 71 -4.79 1.23 9.84
C GLU A 71 -5.57 0.21 9.02
N ARG A 72 -6.67 0.63 8.37
CA ARG A 72 -7.50 -0.27 7.56
C ARG A 72 -6.73 -0.77 6.34
N VAL A 73 -5.98 0.09 5.65
CA VAL A 73 -5.08 -0.32 4.54
C VAL A 73 -4.06 -1.34 5.04
N THR A 74 -3.42 -1.08 6.18
CA THR A 74 -2.43 -2.00 6.77
C THR A 74 -3.05 -3.35 7.13
N ARG A 75 -4.26 -3.35 7.68
CA ARG A 75 -4.99 -4.59 8.01
C ARG A 75 -5.38 -5.38 6.76
N SER A 76 -5.91 -4.72 5.72
CA SER A 76 -6.21 -5.36 4.43
C SER A 76 -4.95 -5.97 3.80
N TYR A 77 -3.82 -5.27 3.88
CA TYR A 77 -2.54 -5.80 3.41
C TYR A 77 -2.11 -7.05 4.20
N ASN A 78 -2.16 -7.01 5.53
CA ASN A 78 -1.78 -8.15 6.37
C ASN A 78 -2.68 -9.37 6.11
N ALA A 79 -4.00 -9.16 5.99
CA ALA A 79 -4.95 -10.22 5.65
C ALA A 79 -4.61 -10.88 4.30
N ARG A 80 -4.24 -10.08 3.29
CA ARG A 80 -3.79 -10.57 1.97
C ARG A 80 -2.45 -11.31 2.01
N MET A 81 -1.62 -11.01 3.02
CA MET A 81 -0.37 -11.72 3.28
C MET A 81 -0.55 -12.94 4.19
N GLY A 82 -1.78 -13.22 4.67
CA GLY A 82 -2.08 -14.31 5.60
C GLY A 82 -1.53 -14.10 7.01
N ARG A 83 -1.52 -12.85 7.49
CA ARG A 83 -1.00 -12.43 8.79
C ARG A 83 -2.07 -11.78 9.66
#